data_AF-A0A2P6S3Z4-F1
#
_entry.id   AF-A0A2P6S3Z4-F1
#
_cell.length_a   1.000
_cell.length_b   1.000
_cell.length_c   1.000
_cell.angle_alpha   90.00
_cell.angle_beta   90.00
_cell.angle_gamma   90.00
#
_symmetry.space_group_name_H-M   'P 1'
#
loop_
_entity.id
_entity.type
_entity.pdbx_description
1 polymer ?
#
loop_
_entity_poly.entity_id
_entity_poly.type
_entity_poly.pdbx_seq_one_letter_code
_entity_poly.pdbx_strand_id
1 'polypeptide(L)' 'MVGWAPQQKVLVHPSIACFLSHCGRNSILEGLSNGVSFLCWPYFVDQFLNKSYVCDILLISSLIRI' A
#
# COMPACT_ATOMS: atom_id res chain seq x y z
N MET A 1 -21.43 4.53 -11.04
CA MET A 1 -20.54 4.64 -9.87
C MET A 1 -20.31 3.24 -9.34
N VAL A 2 -19.06 2.84 -9.12
CA VAL A 2 -18.73 1.54 -8.50
C VAL A 2 -18.68 1.75 -6.99
N GLY A 3 -19.21 0.79 -6.22
CA GLY A 3 -19.17 0.84 -4.75
C GLY A 3 -17.74 0.70 -4.21
N TRP A 4 -17.54 1.10 -2.95
CA TRP A 4 -16.26 0.93 -2.27
C TRP A 4 -15.98 -0.54 -1.98
N ALA A 5 -14.76 -0.99 -2.25
CA ALA A 5 -14.36 -2.36 -1.97
C ALA A 5 -14.12 -2.58 -0.46
N PRO A 6 -14.38 -3.78 0.08
CA PRO A 6 -14.07 -4.11 1.46
C PRO A 6 -12.56 -4.36 1.64
N GLN A 7 -11.75 -3.31 1.57
CA GLN A 7 -10.28 -3.34 1.49
C GLN A 7 -9.63 -4.31 2.48
N GLN A 8 -9.96 -4.23 3.78
CA GLN A 8 -9.39 -5.11 4.80
C GLN A 8 -9.66 -6.60 4.53
N LYS A 9 -10.86 -6.95 4.08
CA LYS A 9 -11.20 -8.34 3.75
C LYS A 9 -10.44 -8.85 2.53
N VAL A 10 -10.17 -7.95 1.58
CA VAL A 10 -9.36 -8.27 0.40
C VAL A 10 -7.90 -8.50 0.82
N LEU A 11 -7.32 -7.59 1.61
CA LEU A 11 -5.91 -7.65 2.01
C LEU A 11 -5.56 -8.85 2.91
N VAL A 12 -6.52 -9.36 3.69
CA VAL A 12 -6.37 -10.61 4.47
C VAL A 12 -6.24 -11.85 3.58
N HIS A 13 -6.72 -11.80 2.34
CA HIS A 13 -6.85 -12.99 1.52
C HIS A 13 -5.47 -13.51 1.07
N PRO A 14 -5.13 -14.80 1.28
CA PRO A 14 -3.80 -15.33 1.03
C PRO A 14 -3.39 -15.32 -0.46
N SER A 15 -4.35 -15.17 -1.38
CA SER A 15 -4.06 -15.01 -2.82
C SER A 15 -3.61 -13.60 -3.21
N ILE A 16 -3.53 -12.64 -2.28
CA ILE A 16 -3.02 -11.31 -2.56
C ILE A 16 -1.50 -11.29 -2.40
N ALA A 17 -0.81 -11.07 -3.52
CA ALA A 17 0.64 -10.96 -3.55
C ALA A 17 1.13 -9.52 -3.33
N CYS A 18 0.40 -8.51 -3.82
CA CYS A 18 0.78 -7.12 -3.66
C CYS A 18 -0.41 -6.17 -3.56
N PHE A 19 -0.15 -4.99 -2.99
CA PHE A 19 -1.13 -3.92 -2.83
C PHE A 19 -0.64 -2.63 -3.50
N LEU A 20 -1.26 -2.26 -4.62
CA LEU A 20 -1.10 -0.96 -5.25
C LEU A 20 -1.84 0.10 -4.45
N SER A 21 -1.08 1.03 -3.89
CA SER A 21 -1.61 2.02 -2.95
C SER A 21 -0.97 3.37 -3.18
N HIS A 22 -1.73 4.43 -2.90
CA HIS A 22 -1.19 5.77 -2.82
C HIS A 22 -0.31 6.00 -1.58
N CYS A 23 -0.06 4.97 -0.79
CA CYS A 23 0.79 5.02 0.39
C CYS A 23 0.29 6.04 1.43
N GLY A 24 -1.04 6.14 1.56
CA GLY A 24 -1.69 6.78 2.69
C GLY A 24 -1.46 5.98 3.97
N ARG A 25 -1.36 6.67 5.10
CA ARG A 25 -0.95 6.09 6.39
C ARG A 25 -1.80 4.90 6.84
N ASN A 26 -3.12 4.94 6.63
CA ASN A 26 -4.03 3.83 6.97
C ASN A 26 -3.80 2.61 6.06
N SER A 27 -3.67 2.84 4.75
CA SER A 27 -3.41 1.75 3.79
C SER A 27 -2.07 1.07 4.06
N ILE A 28 -1.07 1.82 4.51
CA ILE A 28 0.22 1.27 4.93
C ILE A 28 0.05 0.35 6.14
N LEU A 29 -0.68 0.80 7.15
CA LEU A 29 -0.94 -0.01 8.35
C LEU A 29 -1.70 -1.30 7.99
N GLU A 30 -2.73 -1.22 7.16
CA GLU A 30 -3.52 -2.38 6.75
C GLU A 30 -2.71 -3.40 5.95
N GLY A 31 -1.89 -2.97 4.98
CA GLY A 31 -1.07 -3.93 4.22
C GLY A 31 0.07 -4.52 5.06
N LEU A 32 0.68 -3.72 5.96
CA LEU A 32 1.69 -4.20 6.91
C LEU A 32 1.16 -5.27 7.85
N SER A 33 0.01 -5.03 8.48
CA SER A 33 -0.62 -5.98 9.39
C SER A 33 -0.99 -7.30 8.70
N ASN A 34 -1.17 -7.29 7.38
CA ASN A 34 -1.47 -8.48 6.57
C ASN A 34 -0.25 -9.04 5.83
N GLY A 35 0.95 -8.47 6.02
CA GLY A 35 2.18 -8.95 5.39
C GLY A 35 2.21 -8.80 3.86
N VAL A 36 1.43 -7.87 3.29
CA VAL A 36 1.33 -7.68 1.84
C VAL A 36 2.37 -6.68 1.37
N SER A 37 3.11 -7.02 0.31
CA SER A 37 4.08 -6.12 -0.31
C SER A 37 3.39 -4.95 -1.00
N PHE A 38 4.01 -3.76 -0.94
CA PHE A 38 3.42 -2.55 -1.50
C PHE A 38 3.99 -2.18 -2.85
N LEU A 39 3.10 -1.65 -3.68
CA LEU A 39 3.41 -0.98 -4.93
C LEU A 39 3.00 0.48 -4.75
N CYS A 40 3.95 1.37 -4.49
CA CYS A 40 3.61 2.75 -4.13
C CYS A 40 3.37 3.63 -5.36
N TRP A 41 2.19 4.27 -5.40
CA TRP A 41 1.78 5.31 -6.37
C TRP A 41 1.28 6.56 -5.63
N PRO A 42 2.16 7.35 -4.99
CA PRO A 42 1.73 8.52 -4.23
C PRO A 42 1.14 9.60 -5.16
N TYR A 43 0.12 10.31 -4.68
CA TYR A 43 -0.57 11.35 -5.43
C TYR A 43 -0.49 12.73 -4.76
N PHE A 44 -0.54 12.80 -3.42
CA PHE A 44 -0.57 14.09 -2.70
C PHE A 44 0.14 14.09 -1.33
N VAL A 45 0.75 15.23 -1.01
CA VAL A 45 1.22 15.65 0.33
C VAL A 45 2.02 14.56 1.06
N ASP A 46 1.45 14.00 2.13
CA ASP A 46 2.12 13.10 3.06
C ASP A 46 2.44 11.74 2.45
N GLN A 47 1.77 11.39 1.35
CA GLN A 47 1.94 10.14 0.62
C GLN A 47 3.36 9.96 0.07
N PHE A 48 4.04 11.04 -0.30
CA PHE A 48 5.42 10.97 -0.78
C PHE A 48 6.40 10.61 0.35
N LEU A 49 6.21 11.21 1.54
CA LEU A 49 6.98 10.90 2.75
C LEU A 49 6.71 9.48 3.23
N ASN A 50 5.44 9.09 3.27
CA ASN A 50 5.00 7.75 3.64
C ASN A 50 5.57 6.70 2.68
N LYS A 51 5.56 6.96 1.38
CA LYS A 51 6.20 6.11 0.37
C LYS A 51 7.69 5.94 0.64
N SER A 52 8.42 7.00 0.96
CA SER A 52 9.83 6.88 1.35
C SER A 52 10.02 6.04 2.61
N TYR A 53 9.16 6.18 3.61
CA TYR A 53 9.23 5.32 4.80
C TYR A 53 9.05 3.82 4.45
N VAL A 54 8.10 3.48 3.59
CA VAL A 54 7.84 2.09 3.21
C VAL A 54 8.89 1.53 2.24
N CYS A 55 9.42 2.34 1.30
CA CYS A 55 10.49 1.93 0.40
C CYS A 55 11.84 1.84 1.10
N ASP A 56 12.21 2.89 1.83
CA ASP A 56 13.60 3.12 2.23
C ASP A 56 13.92 2.53 3.61
N ILE A 57 12.92 2.41 4.49
CA ILE A 57 13.10 1.86 5.85
C ILE A 57 12.58 0.44 5.96
N LEU A 58 11.36 0.18 5.49
CA LEU A 58 10.74 -1.13 5.67
C LEU A 58 11.15 -2.14 4.59
N LEU A 59 11.67 -1.68 3.43
CA LEU A 59 12.15 -2.52 2.31
C LEU A 59 11.12 -3.53 1.77
N ILE A 60 9.83 -3.37 2.09
CA ILE A 60 8.72 -4.25 1.69
C ILE A 60 7.96 -3.75 0.45
N SER A 61 8.51 -2.76 -0.24
CA SER A 61 7.85 -2.16 -1.40
C SER A 61 8.78 -2.01 -2.59
N SER A 62 8.23 -2.30 -3.76
CA SER A 62 8.88 -2.01 -5.03
C SER A 62 8.29 -0.70 -5.58
N LEU A 63 9.17 0.24 -5.93
CA LEU A 63 8.75 1.49 -6.54
C LEU A 63 8.38 1.22 -8.01
N ILE A 64 7.13 1.46 -8.37
CA ILE A 64 6.79 1.66 -9.79
C ILE A 64 7.25 3.06 -10.17
N ARG A 65 8.22 3.14 -11.09
CA ARG A 65 8.47 4.32 -11.91
C ARG A 65 7.80 4.05 -13.27
N ILE A 66 6.68 4.72 -13.54
CA ILE A 66 6.21 4.92 -14.92
C ILE A 66 6.69 6.30 -15.37
#